data_AF-A0A0D8XHQ0-F1
#
_entry.id   AF-A0A0D8XHQ0-F1
#
_cell.length_a   1.000
_cell.length_b   1.000
_cell.length_c   1.000
_cell.angle_alpha   90.00
_cell.angle_beta   90.00
_cell.angle_gamma   90.00
#
_symmetry.space_group_name_H-M   'P 1'
#
loop_
_entity.id
_entity.type
_entity.pdbx_description
1 polymer ?
#
loop_
_entity_poly.entity_id
_entity_poly.type
_entity_poly.pdbx_seq_one_letter_code
_entity_poly.pdbx_strand_id
1 'polypeptide(L)'
;MVELDSPVKICGDTHGQYPDLLRLFNKGGFPPTSNYLFLGDYVDRGKQNLEVILLIIAYKLRFPKNFFALRGNHECANVNRTYGFYDECMRRYQSQRMWQSFQVLFGFHIRQYERSMRYFA
;
A
#
# COMPACT_ATOMS: atom_id res chain seq x y z
N MET A 1 13.70 6.13 9.90
CA MET A 1 14.45 5.16 9.08
C MET A 1 13.96 3.78 9.51
N VAL A 2 13.45 2.96 8.58
CA VAL A 2 12.97 1.60 8.83
C VAL A 2 14.15 0.69 8.60
N GLU A 3 14.68 0.18 9.70
CA GLU A 3 15.69 -0.85 9.70
C GLU A 3 14.98 -2.20 9.65
N LEU A 4 15.37 -3.02 8.67
CA LEU A 4 14.74 -4.32 8.40
C LEU A 4 15.79 -5.40 8.42
N ASP A 5 15.59 -6.37 9.30
CA ASP A 5 16.41 -7.56 9.32
C ASP A 5 15.96 -8.51 8.21
N SER A 6 16.94 -9.11 7.54
CA SER A 6 16.68 -10.15 6.55
C SER A 6 16.09 -11.41 7.21
N PRO A 7 15.25 -12.19 6.50
CA PRO A 7 14.81 -12.03 5.11
C PRO A 7 13.58 -11.12 4.96
N VAL A 8 13.56 -10.26 3.91
CA VAL A 8 12.41 -9.41 3.56
C VAL A 8 12.06 -9.54 2.07
N LYS A 9 10.76 -9.54 1.76
CA LYS A 9 10.24 -9.55 0.40
C LYS A 9 9.87 -8.13 -0.01
N ILE A 10 10.51 -7.61 -1.06
CA ILE A 10 10.26 -6.26 -1.57
C ILE A 10 9.19 -6.34 -2.66
N CYS A 11 8.15 -5.52 -2.56
CA CYS A 11 7.03 -5.47 -3.47
C CYS A 11 6.90 -4.06 -4.06
N GLY A 12 6.83 -3.99 -5.39
CA GLY A 12 6.56 -2.75 -6.11
C GLY A 12 5.08 -2.45 -6.23
N ASP A 13 4.76 -1.70 -7.28
CA ASP A 13 3.45 -1.13 -7.55
C ASP A 13 2.37 -2.22 -7.65
N THR A 14 1.20 -1.92 -7.11
CA THR A 14 0.04 -2.83 -7.14
C THR A 14 -1.13 -2.26 -7.93
N HIS A 15 -1.28 -0.94 -8.02
CA HIS A 15 -2.24 -0.26 -8.89
C HIS A 15 -3.64 -0.91 -8.93
N GLY A 16 -4.23 -1.18 -7.76
CA GLY A 16 -5.56 -1.75 -7.65
C GLY A 16 -5.75 -3.16 -8.24
N GLN A 17 -4.67 -3.93 -8.42
CA GLN A 17 -4.68 -5.32 -8.91
C GLN A 17 -4.81 -6.32 -7.74
N TYR A 18 -5.96 -6.33 -7.08
CA TYR A 18 -6.21 -7.19 -5.92
C TYR A 18 -5.94 -8.71 -6.15
N PRO A 19 -6.33 -9.33 -7.28
CA PRO A 19 -6.07 -10.75 -7.50
C PRO A 19 -4.57 -11.08 -7.56
N ASP A 20 -3.77 -10.16 -8.11
CA ASP A 20 -2.33 -10.33 -8.22
C ASP A 20 -1.65 -10.15 -6.86
N LEU A 21 -2.17 -9.24 -6.02
CA LEU A 21 -1.75 -9.12 -4.63
C LEU A 21 -2.00 -10.41 -3.83
N LEU A 22 -3.15 -11.07 -4.01
CA LEU A 22 -3.41 -12.37 -3.38
C LEU A 22 -2.47 -13.47 -3.89
N ARG A 23 -2.16 -13.49 -5.19
CA ARG A 23 -1.18 -14.42 -5.77
C ARG A 23 0.22 -14.18 -5.20
N LEU A 24 0.60 -12.93 -4.97
CA LEU A 24 1.87 -12.55 -4.36
C LEU A 24 1.99 -13.13 -2.94
N PHE A 25 0.94 -13.03 -2.13
CA PHE A 25 0.94 -13.64 -0.79
C PHE A 25 0.90 -15.17 -0.83
N ASN A 26 0.13 -15.77 -1.74
CA ASN A 26 0.11 -17.23 -1.90
C ASN A 26 1.49 -17.81 -2.27
N LYS A 27 2.26 -17.10 -3.10
CA LYS A 27 3.61 -17.53 -3.50
C LYS A 27 4.69 -17.16 -2.47
N GLY A 28 4.59 -15.97 -1.87
CA GLY A 28 5.59 -15.43 -0.95
C GLY A 28 5.37 -15.83 0.52
N GLY A 29 4.24 -16.43 0.86
CA GLY A 29 3.82 -16.73 2.22
C GLY A 29 3.13 -15.54 2.89
N PHE A 30 2.22 -15.81 3.82
CA PHE A 30 1.44 -14.77 4.48
C PHE A 30 2.17 -14.19 5.70
N PRO A 31 2.02 -12.90 6.02
CA PRO A 31 2.44 -12.38 7.32
C PRO A 31 1.76 -13.15 8.47
N PRO A 32 2.46 -13.45 9.59
CA PRO A 32 3.80 -12.97 9.95
C PRO A 32 4.95 -13.89 9.53
N THR A 33 4.70 -15.04 8.87
CA THR A 33 5.78 -15.99 8.52
C THR A 33 6.73 -15.43 7.46
N SER A 34 6.29 -14.41 6.74
CA SER A 34 7.07 -13.66 5.76
C SER A 34 7.07 -12.16 6.08
N ASN A 35 8.24 -11.53 6.01
CA ASN A 35 8.37 -10.08 6.09
C ASN A 35 8.21 -9.44 4.71
N TYR A 36 7.51 -8.30 4.65
CA TYR A 36 7.20 -7.58 3.43
C TYR A 36 7.52 -6.10 3.53
N LEU A 37 8.09 -5.55 2.46
CA LEU A 37 8.26 -4.13 2.24
C LEU A 37 7.60 -3.73 0.93
N PHE A 38 6.49 -3.00 1.01
CA PHE A 38 5.84 -2.41 -0.16
C PHE A 38 6.35 -1.00 -0.41
N LEU A 39 6.68 -0.70 -1.66
CA LEU A 39 7.33 0.56 -2.05
C LEU A 39 6.36 1.71 -2.35
N GLY A 40 5.07 1.43 -2.52
CA GLY A 40 4.04 2.44 -2.81
C GLY A 40 3.18 2.06 -4.00
N ASP A 41 2.45 3.04 -4.54
CA ASP A 41 1.62 2.92 -5.75
C ASP A 41 0.60 1.77 -5.65
N TYR A 42 -0.18 1.84 -4.58
CA TYR A 42 -1.24 0.90 -4.23
C TYR A 42 -2.51 1.13 -5.04
N VAL A 43 -2.81 2.40 -5.29
CA VAL A 43 -4.07 2.85 -5.88
C VAL A 43 -3.87 3.36 -7.31
N ASP A 44 -5.00 3.68 -7.95
CA ASP A 44 -5.16 4.09 -9.35
C ASP A 44 -4.91 2.99 -10.39
N ARG A 45 -5.37 3.25 -11.62
CA ARG A 45 -5.29 2.40 -12.83
C ARG A 45 -6.08 1.08 -12.76
N GLY A 46 -6.06 0.38 -11.64
CA GLY A 46 -6.82 -0.84 -11.41
C GLY A 46 -8.28 -0.60 -11.03
N LYS A 47 -9.03 -1.69 -10.94
CA LYS A 47 -10.48 -1.68 -10.62
C LYS A 47 -10.80 -1.96 -9.15
N GLN A 48 -9.83 -2.43 -8.38
CA GLN A 48 -10.00 -2.91 -7.00
C GLN A 48 -9.03 -2.18 -6.06
N ASN A 49 -8.98 -0.85 -6.18
CA ASN A 49 -8.03 -0.01 -5.42
C ASN A 49 -8.35 -0.05 -3.92
N LEU A 50 -9.64 -0.05 -3.58
CA LEU A 50 -10.11 -0.13 -2.19
C LEU A 50 -9.71 -1.44 -1.53
N GLU A 51 -9.89 -2.57 -2.22
CA GLU A 51 -9.51 -3.89 -1.70
C GLU A 51 -8.00 -3.98 -1.46
N VAL A 52 -7.19 -3.47 -2.39
CA VAL A 52 -5.72 -3.42 -2.24
C VAL A 52 -5.34 -2.58 -1.02
N ILE A 53 -5.77 -1.33 -0.95
CA ILE A 53 -5.29 -0.44 0.11
C ILE A 53 -5.77 -0.89 1.49
N LEU A 54 -7.00 -1.38 1.61
CA LEU A 54 -7.54 -1.89 2.87
C LEU A 54 -6.76 -3.12 3.34
N LEU A 55 -6.40 -4.03 2.43
CA LEU A 55 -5.62 -5.21 2.77
C LEU A 55 -4.20 -4.84 3.23
N ILE A 56 -3.53 -3.93 2.52
CA ILE A 56 -2.19 -3.43 2.87
C ILE A 56 -2.20 -2.81 4.28
N ILE A 57 -3.19 -1.97 4.56
CA ILE A 57 -3.31 -1.29 5.85
C ILE A 57 -3.68 -2.28 6.97
N ALA A 58 -4.57 -3.24 6.71
CA ALA A 58 -4.92 -4.28 7.67
C ALA A 58 -3.69 -5.11 8.07
N TYR A 59 -2.86 -5.51 7.10
CA TYR A 59 -1.62 -6.23 7.41
C TYR A 59 -0.61 -5.37 8.14
N LYS A 60 -0.44 -4.10 7.76
CA LYS A 60 0.43 -3.15 8.46
C LYS A 60 0.03 -2.99 9.93
N LEU A 61 -1.27 -2.86 10.21
CA LEU A 61 -1.79 -2.71 11.58
C LEU A 61 -1.65 -4.00 12.39
N ARG A 62 -1.89 -5.16 11.75
CA ARG A 62 -1.82 -6.47 12.42
C ARG A 62 -0.38 -6.93 12.68
N PHE A 63 0.55 -6.64 11.76
CA PHE A 63 1.93 -7.11 11.81
C PHE A 63 2.93 -5.96 11.62
N PRO A 64 2.95 -4.96 12.51
CA PRO A 64 3.78 -3.76 12.34
C PRO A 64 5.29 -4.03 12.36
N LYS A 65 5.72 -5.21 12.85
CA LYS A 65 7.12 -5.65 12.87
C LYS A 65 7.55 -6.45 11.63
N ASN A 66 6.59 -6.87 10.80
CA ASN A 66 6.85 -7.75 9.66
C ASN A 66 6.36 -7.13 8.33
N PHE A 67 5.43 -6.18 8.39
CA PHE A 67 4.77 -5.62 7.22
C PHE A 67 4.95 -4.11 7.14
N PHE A 68 5.74 -3.69 6.16
CA PHE A 68 6.18 -2.32 5.96
C PHE A 68 5.59 -1.80 4.64
N ALA A 69 5.14 -0.54 4.65
CA ALA A 69 4.45 0.10 3.54
C ALA A 69 4.92 1.55 3.43
N LEU A 70 5.49 1.88 2.28
CA LEU A 70 6.01 3.19 1.91
C LEU A 70 5.05 3.92 0.97
N ARG A 71 5.23 5.23 0.84
CA ARG A 71 4.33 6.08 0.06
C ARG A 71 4.84 6.23 -1.36
N GLY A 72 4.03 5.86 -2.33
CA GLY A 72 4.25 6.18 -3.74
C GLY A 72 3.65 7.53 -4.11
N ASN A 73 3.79 7.91 -5.37
CA ASN A 73 3.24 9.16 -5.89
C ASN A 73 1.72 9.07 -6.09
N HIS A 74 1.18 7.87 -6.28
CA HIS A 74 -0.27 7.66 -6.41
C HIS A 74 -1.01 7.83 -5.08
N GLU A 75 -0.34 7.77 -3.93
CA GLU A 75 -0.94 8.09 -2.62
C GLU A 75 -0.99 9.61 -2.32
N CYS A 76 -0.89 10.46 -3.34
CA CYS A 76 -1.04 11.91 -3.24
C CYS A 76 -2.40 12.37 -3.80
N ALA A 77 -3.04 13.32 -3.10
CA ALA A 77 -4.37 13.81 -3.43
C ALA A 77 -4.51 14.32 -4.88
N ASN A 78 -3.47 14.95 -5.43
CA ASN A 78 -3.51 15.46 -6.81
C ASN A 78 -3.53 14.32 -7.84
N VAL A 79 -2.82 13.22 -7.56
CA VAL A 79 -2.66 12.09 -8.46
C VAL A 79 -3.91 11.20 -8.36
N ASN A 80 -4.26 10.73 -7.16
CA ASN A 80 -5.39 9.81 -6.99
C ASN A 80 -6.77 10.41 -7.27
N ARG A 81 -6.86 11.73 -7.36
CA ARG A 81 -8.07 12.41 -7.84
C ARG A 81 -8.27 12.27 -9.34
N THR A 82 -7.17 12.17 -10.09
CA THR A 82 -7.17 12.19 -11.57
C THR A 82 -7.17 10.78 -12.16
N TYR A 83 -6.54 9.80 -11.49
CA TYR A 83 -6.23 8.49 -12.07
C TYR A 83 -7.12 7.33 -11.59
N GLY A 84 -8.26 7.67 -10.96
CA GLY A 84 -9.40 6.75 -10.80
C GLY A 84 -9.76 6.36 -9.37
N PHE A 85 -8.89 6.54 -8.38
CA PHE A 85 -9.23 6.17 -7.00
C PHE A 85 -10.37 7.04 -6.42
N TYR A 86 -10.36 8.35 -6.68
CA TYR A 86 -11.47 9.24 -6.31
C TYR A 86 -12.79 8.78 -6.93
N ASP A 87 -12.78 8.48 -8.22
CA ASP A 87 -13.97 8.03 -8.95
C ASP A 87 -14.47 6.69 -8.41
N GLU A 88 -13.57 5.76 -8.05
CA GLU A 88 -13.98 4.50 -7.40
C GLU A 88 -14.67 4.76 -6.05
N CYS A 89 -14.10 5.63 -5.21
CA CYS A 89 -14.69 6.01 -3.92
C CYS A 89 -16.08 6.63 -4.10
N MET A 90 -16.23 7.55 -5.05
CA MET A 90 -17.50 8.19 -5.36
C MET A 90 -18.51 7.22 -5.94
N ARG A 91 -18.11 6.35 -6.87
CA ARG A 91 -19.01 5.38 -7.50
C ARG A 91 -19.53 4.35 -6.52
N ARG A 92 -18.70 3.86 -5.59
CA ARG A 92 -19.08 2.77 -4.67
C ARG A 92 -19.75 3.25 -3.39
N TYR A 93 -19.33 4.39 -2.86
CA TYR A 93 -19.81 4.88 -1.56
C TYR A 93 -20.52 6.22 -1.62
N GLN A 94 -20.58 6.86 -2.80
CA GLN A 94 -21.27 8.14 -3.03
C GLN A 94 -20.87 9.22 -2.02
N SER A 95 -19.62 9.18 -1.56
CA SER A 95 -19.15 9.99 -0.44
C SER A 95 -17.75 10.49 -0.66
N GLN A 96 -17.63 11.81 -0.87
CA GLN A 96 -16.33 12.49 -0.93
C GLN A 96 -15.56 12.36 0.39
N ARG A 97 -16.27 12.23 1.53
CA ARG A 97 -15.66 12.04 2.84
C ARG A 97 -14.84 10.74 2.92
N MET A 98 -15.22 9.71 2.16
CA MET A 98 -14.47 8.47 2.07
C MET A 98 -13.07 8.73 1.48
N TRP A 99 -13.02 9.40 0.32
CA TRP A 99 -11.75 9.75 -0.33
C TRP A 99 -10.89 10.68 0.55
N GLN A 100 -11.50 11.67 1.22
CA GLN A 100 -10.81 12.55 2.16
C GLN A 100 -10.18 11.77 3.32
N SER A 101 -10.88 10.75 3.84
CA SER A 101 -10.37 9.89 4.91
C SER A 101 -9.14 9.10 4.46
N PHE A 102 -9.11 8.64 3.21
CA PHE A 102 -7.91 8.03 2.62
C PHE A 102 -6.76 9.02 2.45
N GLN A 103 -7.01 10.29 2.14
CA GLN A 103 -5.94 11.29 2.07
C GLN A 103 -5.27 11.49 3.43
N VAL A 104 -6.07 11.48 4.51
CA VAL A 104 -5.57 11.51 5.89
C VAL A 104 -4.75 10.24 6.18
N LEU A 105 -5.26 9.07 5.83
CA LEU A 105 -4.57 7.79 6.01
C LEU A 105 -3.20 7.76 5.31
N PHE A 106 -3.13 8.21 4.06
CA PHE A 106 -1.90 8.31 3.28
C PHE A 106 -0.90 9.29 3.89
N GLY A 107 -1.38 10.37 4.52
CA GLY A 107 -0.51 11.31 5.21
C GLY A 107 0.12 10.75 6.49
N PHE A 108 -0.61 9.94 7.26
CA PHE A 108 -0.14 9.48 8.57
C PHE A 108 0.55 8.11 8.55
N HIS A 109 0.02 7.13 7.81
CA HIS A 109 0.39 5.72 7.97
C HIS A 109 1.33 5.24 6.87
N ILE A 110 1.46 5.99 5.79
CA ILE A 110 2.31 5.66 4.65
C ILE A 110 3.37 6.76 4.55
N ARG A 111 4.55 6.54 5.15
CA ARG A 111 5.62 7.56 5.20
C ARG A 111 6.40 7.58 3.89
N GLN A 112 6.79 8.79 3.46
CA GLN A 112 7.37 9.06 2.14
C GLN A 112 8.90 9.01 2.08
N TYR A 113 9.62 8.94 3.20
CA TYR A 113 11.07 9.09 3.17
C TYR A 113 11.77 8.35 4.29
N GLU A 114 12.51 7.29 3.92
CA GLU A 114 13.62 6.79 4.71
C GLU A 114 14.78 6.49 3.75
N ARG A 115 15.67 7.48 3.64
CA ARG A 115 16.94 7.37 2.94
C ARG A 115 17.79 6.26 3.58
N SER A 116 18.41 5.45 2.72
CA SER A 116 19.37 4.37 2.99
C SER A 116 18.76 2.98 3.25
N MET A 117 18.41 2.29 2.17
CA MET A 117 18.53 0.82 2.14
C MET A 117 20.03 0.50 2.12
N ARG A 118 20.64 0.22 3.27
CA ARG A 118 21.94 -0.46 3.30
C ARG A 118 21.68 -1.94 3.04
N TYR A 119 21.82 -2.35 1.79
CA TYR A 119 22.07 -3.74 1.45
C TYR A 119 23.51 -4.05 1.89
N PHE A 120 23.68 -4.65 3.07
CA PHE A 120 24.93 -5.38 3.35
C PHE A 120 24.73 -6.78 2.79
N ALA A 121 25.22 -6.97 1.56
CA ALA A 121 25.75 -8.25 1.11
C ALA A 121 27.22 -8.34 1.55
#